data_AF-A0A377ZTI3-F1
#
_entry.id   AF-A0A377ZTI3-F1
#
_cell.length_a   1.000
_cell.length_b   1.000
_cell.length_c   1.000
_cell.angle_alpha   90.00
_cell.angle_beta   90.00
_cell.angle_gamma   90.00
#
_symmetry.space_group_name_H-M   'P 1'
#
loop_
_entity.id
_entity.type
_entity.pdbx_description
1 polymer ?
#
loop_
_entity_poly.entity_id
_entity_poly.type
_entity_poly.pdbx_seq_one_letter_code
_entity_poly.pdbx_strand_id
1 'polypeptide(L)' 'MTIKELLIEADAIQVGVVESDWQRVIKLAARPLEAKGFISTEYSQAVIDNTLNHGAYYVFDEGIAIPHARPECGVRPQLL' A
#
# COMPACT_ATOMS: atom_id res chain seq x y z
N MET A 1 -10.95 -12.73 6.92
CA MET A 1 -11.31 -11.34 6.57
C MET A 1 -11.43 -11.23 5.06
N THR A 2 -12.54 -10.71 4.58
CA THR A 2 -12.74 -10.36 3.15
C THR A 2 -12.09 -9.02 2.86
N ILE A 3 -11.86 -8.70 1.57
CA ILE A 3 -11.34 -7.38 1.18
C ILE A 3 -12.26 -6.25 1.63
N LYS A 4 -13.58 -6.44 1.58
CA LYS A 4 -14.57 -5.45 2.02
C LYS A 4 -14.44 -5.17 3.51
N GLU A 5 -14.33 -6.22 4.33
CA GLU A 5 -14.13 -6.08 5.78
C GLU A 5 -12.85 -5.31 6.09
N LEU A 6 -11.73 -5.67 5.44
CA LEU A 6 -10.44 -4.99 5.63
C LEU A 6 -10.53 -3.50 5.28
N LEU A 7 -11.14 -3.16 4.15
CA LEU A 7 -11.25 -1.77 3.71
C LEU A 7 -12.08 -0.91 4.67
N ILE A 8 -13.11 -1.51 5.28
CA ILE A 8 -13.95 -0.84 6.29
C ILE A 8 -13.18 -0.68 7.60
N GLU A 9 -12.55 -1.74 8.10
CA GLU A 9 -11.84 -1.73 9.38
C GLU A 9 -10.66 -0.76 9.38
N ALA A 10 -9.90 -0.75 8.27
CA ALA A 10 -8.75 0.12 8.13
C ALA A 10 -9.09 1.54 7.65
N ASP A 11 -10.36 1.84 7.36
CA ASP A 11 -10.80 3.10 6.73
C ASP A 11 -9.95 3.44 5.49
N ALA A 12 -9.75 2.44 4.62
CA ALA A 12 -8.68 2.45 3.62
C ALA A 12 -9.09 2.98 2.24
N ILE A 13 -10.24 3.65 2.12
CA ILE A 13 -10.71 4.26 0.87
C ILE A 13 -10.38 5.74 0.89
N GLN A 14 -9.56 6.17 -0.07
CA GLN A 14 -9.18 7.57 -0.26
C GLN A 14 -9.61 8.01 -1.66
N VAL A 15 -10.34 9.12 -1.76
CA VAL A 15 -10.86 9.67 -3.02
C VAL A 15 -10.45 11.13 -3.19
N GLY A 16 -10.31 11.60 -4.43
CA GLY A 16 -9.93 12.98 -4.72
C GLY A 16 -8.49 13.34 -4.34
N VAL A 17 -7.62 12.33 -4.16
CA VAL A 17 -6.20 12.54 -3.91
C VAL A 17 -5.52 13.03 -5.18
N VAL A 18 -4.81 14.15 -5.10
CA VAL A 18 -4.03 14.72 -6.20
C VAL A 18 -2.56 14.70 -5.80
N GLU A 19 -1.75 13.93 -6.51
CA GLU A 19 -0.30 13.84 -6.33
C GLU A 19 0.33 13.38 -7.66
N SER A 20 1.49 13.95 -7.99
CA SER A 20 2.23 13.68 -9.23
C SER A 20 3.49 12.82 -9.02
N ASP A 21 4.00 12.77 -7.80
CA ASP A 21 5.13 11.92 -7.44
C ASP A 21 4.64 10.50 -7.11
N TRP A 22 5.02 9.53 -7.95
CA TRP A 22 4.62 8.13 -7.79
C TRP A 22 5.07 7.53 -6.44
N GLN A 23 6.20 7.96 -5.89
CA GLN A 23 6.67 7.49 -4.58
C GLN A 23 5.75 7.99 -3.46
N ARG A 24 5.28 9.24 -3.57
CA ARG A 24 4.31 9.81 -2.64
C ARG A 24 2.94 9.15 -2.80
N VAL A 25 2.52 8.82 -4.01
CA VAL A 25 1.27 8.07 -4.26
C VAL A 25 1.30 6.72 -3.54
N ILE A 26 2.41 5.98 -3.57
CA ILE A 26 2.54 4.70 -2.83
C ILE A 26 2.40 4.91 -1.32
N LYS A 27 3.08 5.92 -0.76
CA LYS A 27 2.97 6.25 0.67
C LYS A 27 1.55 6.69 1.04
N LEU A 28 0.89 7.46 0.18
CA LEU A 28 -0.50 7.89 0.37
C LEU A 28 -1.44 6.68 0.34
N ALA A 29 -1.30 5.78 -0.62
CA ALA A 29 -2.10 4.56 -0.72
C ALA A 29 -1.95 3.65 0.52
N ALA A 30 -0.73 3.54 1.06
CA ALA A 30 -0.43 2.74 2.25
C ALA A 30 -0.90 3.38 3.57
N ARG A 31 -1.03 4.71 3.61
CA ARG A 31 -1.26 5.49 4.84
C ARG A 31 -2.39 4.96 5.74
N PRO A 32 -3.59 4.60 5.25
CA PRO A 32 -4.65 4.11 6.15
C PRO A 32 -4.27 2.80 6.84
N LEU A 33 -3.62 1.89 6.11
CA LEU A 33 -3.14 0.62 6.64
C LEU A 33 -2.01 0.83 7.66
N GLU A 34 -1.10 1.76 7.39
CA GLU A 34 -0.04 2.16 8.33
C GLU A 34 -0.62 2.77 9.61
N ALA A 35 -1.55 3.72 9.47
CA ALA A 35 -2.19 4.41 10.59
C ALA A 35 -2.99 3.46 11.51
N LYS A 36 -3.52 2.37 10.95
CA LYS A 36 -4.26 1.34 11.66
C LYS A 36 -3.40 0.14 12.07
N GLY A 37 -2.10 0.18 11.78
CA GLY A 37 -1.15 -0.86 12.19
C GLY A 37 -1.27 -2.19 11.46
N PHE A 38 -1.91 -2.22 10.27
CA PHE A 38 -1.93 -3.41 9.41
C PHE A 38 -0.57 -3.64 8.76
N ILE A 39 0.15 -2.56 8.46
CA ILE A 39 1.50 -2.57 7.92
C ILE A 39 2.37 -1.54 8.67
N SER A 40 3.68 -1.66 8.57
CA SER A 40 4.63 -0.65 9.02
C SER A 40 5.07 0.26 7.87
N THR A 41 5.74 1.37 8.20
CA THR A 41 6.27 2.34 7.21
C THR A 41 7.32 1.72 6.28
N GLU A 42 7.98 0.65 6.72
CA GLU A 42 8.94 -0.10 5.91
C GLU A 42 8.25 -0.80 4.73
N TYR A 43 6.96 -1.09 4.81
CA TYR A 43 6.23 -1.79 3.75
C TYR A 43 6.10 -0.91 2.50
N SER A 44 5.67 0.35 2.65
CA SER A 44 5.58 1.29 1.52
C SER A 44 6.96 1.64 0.96
N GLN A 45 7.98 1.72 1.82
CA GLN A 45 9.37 1.91 1.38
C GLN A 45 9.87 0.71 0.56
N ALA A 46 9.59 -0.53 0.99
CA ALA A 46 9.98 -1.73 0.24
C ALA A 46 9.34 -1.78 -1.15
N VAL A 47 8.09 -1.33 -1.31
CA VAL A 47 7.46 -1.19 -2.64
C VAL A 47 8.21 -0.19 -3.51
N ILE A 48 8.61 0.96 -2.95
CA ILE A 48 9.37 1.99 -3.68
C ILE A 48 10.73 1.44 -4.10
N ASP A 49 11.47 0.81 -3.19
CA ASP A 49 12.79 0.26 -3.44
C ASP A 49 12.72 -0.86 -4.50
N ASN A 50 11.72 -1.75 -4.41
CA ASN A 50 11.51 -2.77 -5.43
C ASN A 50 11.16 -2.16 -6.80
N THR A 51 10.41 -1.04 -6.83
CA THR A 51 10.10 -0.33 -8.08
C THR A 51 11.37 0.25 -8.71
N LEU A 52 12.25 0.84 -7.91
CA LEU A 52 13.51 1.40 -8.39
C LEU A 52 14.44 0.32 -8.95
N ASN A 53 14.42 -0.88 -8.36
CA ASN A 53 15.30 -1.99 -8.75
C ASN A 53 14.75 -2.83 -9.92
N HIS A 54 13.43 -2.99 -10.01
CA HIS A 54 12.80 -3.97 -10.91
C HIS A 54 11.74 -3.36 -11.84
N GLY A 55 11.50 -2.05 -11.77
CA GLY A 55 10.39 -1.40 -12.44
C GLY A 55 9.04 -1.65 -11.74
N ALA A 56 7.97 -1.08 -12.29
CA ALA A 56 6.64 -1.08 -11.68
C ALA A 56 5.88 -2.41 -11.94
N TYR A 57 6.34 -3.50 -11.31
CA TYR A 57 5.77 -4.86 -11.44
C TYR A 57 4.32 -5.01 -10.97
N TYR A 58 3.78 -4.01 -10.27
CA TYR A 58 2.43 -4.00 -9.71
C TYR A 58 1.41 -3.21 -10.54
N VAL A 59 1.82 -2.64 -11.68
CA VAL A 59 0.87 -2.05 -12.64
C VAL A 59 0.12 -3.18 -13.32
N PHE A 60 -1.18 -3.25 -13.09
CA PHE A 60 -2.04 -4.29 -13.65
C PHE A 60 -2.54 -3.91 -15.05
N ASP A 61 -2.94 -2.65 -15.21
CA ASP A 61 -3.41 -2.07 -16.48
C ASP A 61 -3.21 -0.55 -16.48
N GLU A 62 -3.49 0.12 -17.60
CA GLU A 62 -3.48 1.58 -17.69
C GLU A 62 -4.40 2.20 -16.64
N GLY A 63 -3.82 3.03 -15.77
CA GLY A 63 -4.55 3.68 -14.66
C GLY A 63 -4.83 2.78 -13.45
N ILE A 64 -4.41 1.51 -13.44
CA ILE A 64 -4.67 0.56 -12.34
C ILE A 64 -3.35 -0.05 -11.83
N ALA A 65 -3.04 0.20 -10.56
CA ALA A 65 -1.90 -0.39 -9.87
C ALA A 65 -2.33 -1.03 -8.54
N ILE A 66 -1.65 -2.11 -8.16
CA ILE A 66 -1.86 -2.82 -6.89
C ILE A 66 -0.51 -2.91 -6.15
N PRO A 67 0.03 -1.80 -5.61
CA PRO A 67 1.36 -1.78 -5.03
C PRO A 67 1.46 -2.73 -3.84
N HIS A 68 2.41 -3.68 -3.90
CA HIS A 68 2.57 -4.71 -2.87
C HIS A 68 4.03 -5.13 -2.74
N ALA A 69 4.47 -5.44 -1.53
CA ALA A 69 5.77 -6.06 -1.24
C ALA A 69 5.56 -7.39 -0.53
N ARG A 70 6.65 -8.14 -0.28
CA ARG A 70 6.55 -9.39 0.47
C ARG A 70 6.06 -9.12 1.90
N PRO A 71 5.29 -10.03 2.53
CA PRO A 71 4.74 -9.81 3.87
C PRO A 71 5.79 -9.44 4.93
N GLU A 72 6.96 -10.09 4.89
CA GLU A 72 8.08 -9.84 5.80
C GLU A 72 8.66 -8.41 5.73
N CYS A 73 8.30 -7.63 4.70
CA CYS A 73 8.72 -6.23 4.56
C CYS A 73 7.93 -5.26 5.46
N GLY A 74 6.96 -5.74 6.25
CA GLY A 74 6.26 -4.88 7.21
C GLY A 74 4.78 -5.19 7.44
N VAL A 75 4.25 -6.29 6.92
CA VAL A 75 2.89 -6.73 7.28
C VAL A 75 2.87 -7.14 8.74
N ARG A 76 1.92 -6.62 9.51
CA ARG A 76 1.78 -6.91 10.94
C ARG A 76 0.67 -7.96 11.15
N PRO A 77 0.86 -8.92 12.07
CA PRO A 77 -0.22 -9.79 12.49
C PRO A 77 -1.33 -8.95 13.15
N GLN A 78 -2.58 -9.11 12.71
CA GLN A 78 -3.71 -8.63 13.51
C GLN A 78 -3.77 -9.50 14.78
N LEU A 79 -3.56 -8.88 15.94
CA LEU A 79 -3.94 -9.49 17.21
C LEU A 79 -5.47 -9.56 17.22
N LEU A 80 -6.00 -10.79 17.24
CA LEU A 80 -7.43 -11.08 17.42
C LEU A 80 -7.95 -10.51 18.75
#